data_AF-A0A662A3P8-F1
#
_entry.id   AF-A0A662A3P8-F1
#
_cell.length_a   1.000
_cell.length_b   1.000
_cell.length_c   1.000
_cell.angle_alpha   90.00
_cell.angle_beta   90.00
_cell.angle_gamma   90.00
#
_symmetry.space_group_name_H-M   'P 1'
#
loop_
_entity.id
_entity.type
_entity.pdbx_description
1 polymer ?
#
loop_
_entity_poly.entity_id
_entity_poly.type
_entity_poly.pdbx_seq_one_letter_code
_entity_poly.pdbx_strand_id
1 'polypeptide(L)'
;MNYTELIKLYVPLILFAFFLIIFIVSRRKDEKIFTVKFEHFGLNIRFPIKSFLLQKFILIAFAFFSLTFYISYDFSKFFPEKLKMEVYFDKEGIKDCLEMFSQDEIASLNILSQDYGNYQSDYYEKINIEARRILQMEFLSLNKKYLHSEGETTFIVKKGKGIQSYYIEESEGELKHFVEIPKTKIRTFNTYFEKINSPSDKINATFYDIFINNKVILKPRFKQIIAENIKSEGKIFDHILGGYTILKFFPYPKYSNTIYLLELENVGLIPVGYAVYR
;
A
#
# COMPACT_ATOMS: atom_id res chain seq x y z
N MET A 1 12.57 2.36 9.32
CA MET A 1 12.45 3.63 8.57
C MET A 1 13.46 4.65 9.10
N ASN A 2 14.15 5.38 8.23
CA ASN A 2 15.16 6.38 8.63
C ASN A 2 14.50 7.64 9.20
N TYR A 3 14.90 8.07 10.41
CA TYR A 3 14.40 9.28 11.06
C TYR A 3 14.52 10.53 10.18
N THR A 4 15.55 10.60 9.33
CA THR A 4 15.78 11.72 8.42
C THR A 4 14.63 11.88 7.41
N GLU A 5 14.11 10.77 6.88
CA GLU A 5 13.02 10.79 5.89
C GLU A 5 11.69 11.14 6.56
N LEU A 6 11.47 10.68 7.79
CA LEU A 6 10.34 11.11 8.61
C LEU A 6 10.35 12.63 8.85
N ILE A 7 11.49 13.20 9.24
CA ILE A 7 11.60 14.65 9.48
C ILE A 7 11.26 15.42 8.20
N LYS A 8 11.82 15.01 7.05
CA LYS A 8 11.50 15.65 5.76
C LYS A 8 10.02 15.53 5.39
N LEU A 9 9.37 14.43 5.77
CA LEU A 9 7.94 14.25 5.56
C LEU A 9 7.10 15.18 6.44
N TYR A 10 7.50 15.51 7.67
CA TYR A 10 6.64 16.29 8.58
C TYR A 10 6.98 17.78 8.68
N VAL A 11 8.23 18.19 8.43
CA VAL A 11 8.63 19.60 8.49
C VAL A 11 7.72 20.52 7.66
N PRO A 12 7.34 20.18 6.41
CA PRO A 12 6.43 21.00 5.64
C PRO A 12 5.05 21.17 6.29
N LEU A 13 4.46 20.11 6.84
CA LEU A 13 3.19 20.16 7.57
C LEU A 13 3.29 20.98 8.86
N ILE A 14 4.39 20.85 9.60
CA ILE A 14 4.64 21.64 10.81
C ILE A 14 4.75 23.12 10.45
N LEU A 15 5.48 23.46 9.38
CA LEU A 15 5.57 24.83 8.88
C LEU A 15 4.22 25.38 8.41
N PHE A 16 3.43 24.57 7.69
CA PHE A 16 2.08 24.94 7.28
C PHE A 16 1.21 25.29 8.49
N ALA A 17 1.15 24.40 9.49
CA ALA A 17 0.39 24.62 10.71
C ALA A 17 0.90 25.84 11.48
N PHE A 18 2.21 26.02 11.59
CA PHE A 18 2.84 27.16 12.23
C PHE A 18 2.44 28.49 11.59
N PHE A 19 2.56 28.62 10.26
CA PHE A 19 2.15 29.84 9.56
C PHE A 19 0.65 30.09 9.65
N LEU A 20 -0.17 29.04 9.63
CA LEU A 20 -1.62 29.13 9.76
C LEU A 20 -2.04 29.57 11.17
N ILE A 21 -1.37 29.10 12.21
CA ILE A 21 -1.57 29.57 13.60
C ILE A 21 -1.20 31.04 13.72
N ILE A 22 -0.04 31.47 13.20
CA ILE A 22 0.34 32.90 13.20
C ILE A 22 -0.68 33.71 12.40
N PHE A 23 -1.16 33.18 11.27
CA PHE A 23 -2.22 33.80 10.50
C PHE A 23 -3.48 33.98 11.34
N ILE A 24 -3.96 32.98 12.08
CA ILE A 24 -5.18 33.10 12.91
C ILE A 24 -4.97 34.07 14.08
N VAL A 25 -3.85 33.94 14.80
CA VAL A 25 -3.56 34.70 16.03
C VAL A 25 -3.14 36.15 15.73
N SER A 26 -2.68 36.46 14.51
CA SER A 26 -2.32 37.83 14.14
C SER A 26 -3.54 38.76 14.19
N ARG A 27 -3.52 39.67 15.17
CA ARG A 27 -4.51 40.73 15.34
C ARG A 27 -4.00 42.03 14.74
N ARG A 28 -4.92 42.86 14.27
CA ARG A 28 -4.61 44.23 13.86
C ARG A 28 -4.14 45.00 15.09
N LYS A 29 -2.85 45.31 15.15
CA LYS A 29 -2.28 46.28 16.08
C LYS A 29 -1.80 47.46 15.26
N ASP A 30 -2.01 48.69 15.75
CA ASP A 30 -1.49 49.92 15.13
C ASP A 30 0.04 50.05 15.25
N GLU A 31 0.75 48.95 15.50
CA GLU A 31 2.20 48.89 15.60
C GLU A 31 2.83 48.78 14.20
N LYS A 32 3.79 49.65 13.90
CA LYS A 32 4.51 49.68 12.60
C LYS A 32 5.36 48.43 12.32
N ILE A 33 5.54 47.55 13.30
CA ILE A 33 6.40 46.36 13.25
C ILE A 33 5.63 45.21 13.90
N PHE A 34 5.33 44.16 13.13
CA PHE A 34 4.72 42.96 13.66
C PHE A 34 5.80 42.10 14.33
N THR A 35 5.60 41.76 15.61
CA THR A 35 6.49 40.87 16.35
C THR A 35 5.72 39.62 16.74
N VAL A 36 6.13 38.45 16.25
CA VAL A 36 5.68 37.17 16.80
C VAL A 36 6.60 36.81 17.95
N LYS A 37 6.04 36.73 19.16
CA LYS A 37 6.76 36.28 20.36
C LYS A 37 6.37 34.83 20.62
N PHE A 38 7.35 33.93 20.55
CA PHE A 38 7.20 32.56 21.02
C PHE A 38 7.79 32.47 22.42
N GLU A 39 6.97 32.73 23.44
CA GLU A 39 7.42 32.77 24.84
C GLU A 39 8.08 31.45 25.27
N HIS A 40 7.62 30.31 24.74
CA HIS A 40 8.16 29.00 25.07
C HIS A 40 9.53 28.68 24.45
N PHE A 41 9.95 29.43 23.41
CA PHE A 41 11.19 29.16 22.65
C PHE A 41 12.18 30.34 22.64
N GLY A 42 11.85 31.46 23.30
CA GLY A 42 12.69 32.67 23.29
C GLY A 42 12.85 33.34 21.91
N LEU A 43 12.08 32.93 20.90
CA LEU A 43 12.17 33.44 19.54
C LEU A 43 11.27 34.67 19.35
N ASN A 44 11.89 35.77 18.93
CA ASN A 44 11.23 37.02 18.56
C ASN A 44 11.43 37.30 17.08
N ILE A 45 10.43 36.96 16.25
CA ILE A 45 10.51 37.19 14.81
C ILE A 45 9.83 38.53 14.50
N ARG A 46 10.59 39.48 13.93
CA ARG A 46 10.11 40.83 13.60
C ARG A 46 9.94 40.97 12.08
N PHE A 47 8.74 41.34 11.65
CA PHE A 47 8.42 41.60 10.25
C PHE A 47 8.07 43.09 10.07
N PRO A 48 8.88 43.86 9.32
CA PRO A 48 8.64 45.29 9.10
C PRO A 48 7.60 45.53 7.99
N ILE A 49 6.42 44.89 8.08
CA ILE A 49 5.33 45.02 7.11
C ILE A 49 4.25 45.92 7.71
N LYS A 50 4.03 47.10 7.11
CA LYS A 50 3.05 48.10 7.59
C LYS A 50 1.59 47.73 7.29
N SER A 51 1.36 46.95 6.23
CA SER A 51 0.00 46.57 5.81
C SER A 51 -0.39 45.23 6.44
N PHE A 52 -1.40 45.24 7.31
CA PHE A 52 -1.97 44.04 7.93
C PHE A 52 -2.49 43.04 6.88
N LEU A 53 -3.11 43.53 5.80
CA LEU A 53 -3.58 42.68 4.70
C LEU A 53 -2.41 42.00 3.97
N LEU A 54 -1.33 42.74 3.70
CA LEU A 54 -0.14 42.20 3.06
C LEU A 54 0.53 41.14 3.94
N GLN A 55 0.57 41.36 5.25
CA GLN A 55 1.08 40.38 6.22
C GLN A 55 0.25 39.09 6.19
N LYS A 56 -1.08 39.19 6.27
CA LYS A 56 -2.00 38.05 6.21
C LYS A 56 -1.82 37.27 4.91
N PHE A 57 -1.68 37.98 3.80
CA PHE A 57 -1.39 37.38 2.49
C PHE A 57 -0.05 36.63 2.48
N ILE A 58 1.02 37.24 3.00
CA ILE A 58 2.35 36.60 3.07
C ILE A 58 2.33 35.35 3.94
N LEU A 59 1.63 35.37 5.09
CA LEU A 59 1.53 34.20 5.96
C LEU A 59 0.78 33.04 5.29
N ILE A 60 -0.32 33.33 4.60
CA ILE A 60 -1.03 32.34 3.78
C ILE A 60 -0.11 31.81 2.67
N ALA A 61 0.58 32.71 1.97
CA ALA A 61 1.48 32.33 0.89
C ALA A 61 2.60 31.42 1.38
N PHE A 62 3.22 31.71 2.53
CA PHE A 62 4.22 30.84 3.15
C PHE A 62 3.64 29.51 3.64
N ALA A 63 2.42 29.51 4.17
CA ALA A 63 1.73 28.28 4.52
C ALA A 63 1.60 27.39 3.28
N PHE A 64 0.96 27.85 2.20
CA PHE A 64 0.83 27.05 0.99
C PHE A 64 2.18 26.73 0.31
N PHE A 65 3.15 27.65 0.35
CA PHE A 65 4.49 27.41 -0.16
C PHE A 65 5.17 26.25 0.58
N SER A 66 4.99 26.12 1.89
CA SER A 66 5.56 24.97 2.63
C SER A 66 5.04 23.63 2.09
N LEU A 67 3.76 23.53 1.70
CA LEU A 67 3.20 22.31 1.11
C LEU A 67 3.75 22.00 -0.28
N THR A 68 4.31 22.99 -1.00
CA THR A 68 4.97 22.74 -2.30
C THR A 68 6.18 21.84 -2.16
N PHE A 69 6.76 21.68 -0.97
CA PHE A 69 7.85 20.73 -0.77
C PHE A 69 7.43 19.28 -1.10
N TYR A 70 6.17 18.93 -0.84
CA TYR A 70 5.65 17.60 -1.16
C TYR A 70 5.53 17.31 -2.65
N ILE A 71 5.40 18.35 -3.49
CA ILE A 71 5.44 18.23 -4.97
C ILE A 71 6.74 17.54 -5.39
N SER A 72 7.84 17.96 -4.78
CA SER A 72 9.19 17.53 -5.14
C SER A 72 9.67 16.36 -4.30
N TYR A 73 8.89 15.93 -3.32
CA TYR A 73 9.27 14.83 -2.45
C TYR A 73 9.12 13.50 -3.18
N ASP A 74 10.15 12.67 -3.07
CA ASP A 74 10.18 11.33 -3.63
C ASP A 74 9.69 10.31 -2.60
N PHE A 75 8.39 9.96 -2.70
CA PHE A 75 7.76 9.01 -1.79
C PHE A 75 8.19 7.55 -2.05
N SER A 76 8.92 7.26 -3.14
CA SER A 76 9.41 5.90 -3.42
C SER A 76 10.32 5.36 -2.31
N LYS A 77 11.00 6.25 -1.59
CA LYS A 77 11.89 5.91 -0.46
C LYS A 77 11.17 5.37 0.77
N PHE A 78 9.85 5.52 0.84
CA PHE A 78 9.05 4.94 1.91
C PHE A 78 8.60 3.51 1.59
N PHE A 79 8.88 3.02 0.38
CA PHE A 79 8.58 1.66 0.02
C PHE A 79 9.66 0.71 0.53
N PRO A 80 9.30 -0.28 1.36
CA PRO A 80 10.24 -1.28 1.81
C PRO A 80 10.60 -2.16 0.63
N GLU A 81 11.89 -2.23 0.32
CA GLU A 81 12.40 -3.06 -0.78
C GLU A 81 12.21 -4.54 -0.52
N LYS A 82 12.15 -4.95 0.76
CA LYS A 82 11.95 -6.33 1.19
C LYS A 82 10.92 -6.40 2.31
N LEU A 83 10.00 -7.34 2.20
CA LEU A 83 8.93 -7.57 3.17
C LEU A 83 8.83 -9.05 3.50
N LYS A 84 8.61 -9.35 4.78
CA LYS A 84 8.17 -10.68 5.21
C LYS A 84 6.65 -10.69 5.23
N MET A 85 6.07 -11.79 4.78
CA MET A 85 4.62 -11.91 4.70
C MET A 85 4.12 -13.27 5.12
N GLU A 86 2.89 -13.28 5.62
CA GLU A 86 2.09 -14.46 5.85
C GLU A 86 0.86 -14.42 4.96
N VAL A 87 0.57 -15.52 4.27
CA VAL A 87 -0.54 -15.59 3.31
C VAL A 87 -1.61 -16.54 3.82
N TYR A 88 -2.85 -16.06 3.73
CA TYR A 88 -4.03 -16.73 4.24
C TYR A 88 -5.17 -16.71 3.21
N PHE A 89 -6.08 -17.67 3.35
CA PHE A 89 -7.14 -17.95 2.36
C PHE A 89 -8.55 -18.00 3.00
N ASP A 90 -8.66 -17.62 4.27
CA ASP A 90 -9.91 -17.69 5.04
C ASP A 90 -10.88 -16.55 4.70
N LYS A 91 -12.19 -16.84 4.75
CA LYS A 91 -13.24 -15.89 4.36
C LYS A 91 -13.31 -14.66 5.27
N GLU A 92 -13.04 -14.83 6.57
CA GLU A 92 -13.10 -13.73 7.54
C GLU A 92 -12.00 -12.70 7.25
N GLY A 93 -10.75 -13.13 7.13
CA GLY A 93 -9.65 -12.24 6.81
C GLY A 93 -9.75 -11.62 5.42
N ILE A 94 -10.30 -12.35 4.43
CA ILE A 94 -10.63 -11.76 3.12
C ILE A 94 -11.65 -10.63 3.27
N LYS A 95 -12.72 -10.85 4.05
CA LYS A 95 -13.74 -9.83 4.32
C LYS A 95 -13.13 -8.61 5.03
N ASP A 96 -12.31 -8.83 6.07
CA ASP A 96 -11.61 -7.75 6.78
C ASP A 96 -10.69 -6.94 5.85
N CYS A 97 -10.05 -7.60 4.89
CA CYS A 97 -9.23 -6.91 3.88
C CYS A 97 -10.10 -6.10 2.90
N LEU A 98 -11.26 -6.61 2.49
CA LEU A 98 -12.21 -5.88 1.64
C LEU A 98 -12.77 -4.64 2.34
N GLU A 99 -12.99 -4.68 3.65
CA GLU A 99 -13.46 -3.54 4.46
C GLU A 99 -12.45 -2.37 4.50
N MET A 100 -11.19 -2.60 4.10
CA MET A 100 -10.19 -1.52 3.98
C MET A 100 -10.43 -0.63 2.74
N PHE A 101 -11.19 -1.11 1.76
CA PHE A 101 -11.56 -0.40 0.55
C PHE A 101 -12.90 0.31 0.73
N SER A 102 -13.07 1.50 0.16
CA SER A 102 -14.38 2.15 0.08
C SER A 102 -15.27 1.42 -0.93
N GLN A 103 -16.59 1.60 -0.81
CA GLN A 103 -17.54 1.03 -1.77
C GLN A 103 -17.29 1.53 -3.21
N ASP A 104 -16.91 2.81 -3.36
CA ASP A 104 -16.54 3.38 -4.66
C ASP A 104 -15.26 2.72 -5.22
N GLU A 105 -14.30 2.38 -4.36
CA GLU A 105 -13.08 1.67 -4.78
C GLU A 105 -13.41 0.26 -5.23
N ILE A 106 -14.19 -0.49 -4.45
CA ILE A 106 -14.66 -1.84 -4.79
C ILE A 106 -15.38 -1.82 -6.15
N ALA A 107 -16.31 -0.87 -6.34
CA ALA A 107 -17.06 -0.73 -7.59
C ALA A 107 -16.16 -0.33 -8.77
N SER A 108 -15.28 0.66 -8.60
CA SER A 108 -14.39 1.14 -9.66
C SER A 108 -13.37 0.09 -10.13
N LEU A 109 -12.98 -0.82 -9.22
CA LEU A 109 -12.08 -1.93 -9.51
C LEU A 109 -12.83 -3.18 -9.99
N ASN A 110 -14.16 -3.13 -10.04
CA ASN A 110 -15.02 -4.27 -10.35
C ASN A 110 -14.70 -5.50 -9.46
N ILE A 111 -14.49 -5.26 -8.17
CA ILE A 111 -14.27 -6.32 -7.19
C ILE A 111 -15.62 -6.90 -6.78
N LEU A 112 -15.77 -8.21 -6.95
CA LEU A 112 -16.95 -8.94 -6.51
C LEU A 112 -16.87 -9.11 -4.98
N SER A 113 -17.43 -8.14 -4.25
CA SER A 113 -17.39 -8.12 -2.77
C SER A 113 -18.48 -8.97 -2.11
N GLN A 114 -19.50 -9.39 -2.88
CA GLN A 114 -20.62 -10.22 -2.41
C GLN A 114 -20.77 -11.45 -3.32
N ASP A 115 -21.25 -12.55 -2.76
CA ASP A 115 -21.58 -13.80 -3.49
C ASP A 115 -20.44 -14.41 -4.34
N TYR A 116 -19.19 -14.03 -4.07
CA TYR A 116 -18.01 -14.59 -4.75
C TYR A 116 -17.67 -16.04 -4.37
N GLY A 117 -18.40 -16.62 -3.41
CA GLY A 117 -18.08 -17.91 -2.82
C GLY A 117 -18.04 -19.08 -3.81
N ASN A 118 -18.91 -19.07 -4.83
CA ASN A 118 -18.93 -20.11 -5.85
C ASN A 118 -17.67 -20.03 -6.72
N TYR A 119 -17.36 -18.86 -7.27
CA TYR A 119 -16.17 -18.65 -8.09
C TYR A 119 -14.86 -18.91 -7.34
N GLN A 120 -14.81 -18.53 -6.06
CA GLN A 120 -13.67 -18.83 -5.20
C GLN A 120 -13.51 -20.35 -4.99
N SER A 121 -14.62 -21.07 -4.80
CA SER A 121 -14.60 -22.52 -4.66
C SER A 121 -14.11 -23.21 -5.94
N ASP A 122 -14.61 -22.78 -7.10
CA ASP A 122 -14.18 -23.29 -8.41
C ASP A 122 -12.69 -23.05 -8.66
N TYR A 123 -12.17 -21.88 -8.27
CA TYR A 123 -10.75 -21.57 -8.36
C TYR A 123 -9.90 -22.47 -7.45
N TYR A 124 -10.30 -22.65 -6.19
CA TYR A 124 -9.59 -23.54 -5.29
C TYR A 124 -9.68 -25.01 -5.71
N GLU A 125 -10.78 -25.44 -6.33
CA GLU A 125 -10.88 -26.79 -6.91
C GLU A 125 -9.85 -27.00 -8.03
N LYS A 126 -9.68 -26.02 -8.93
CA LYS A 126 -8.63 -26.05 -9.96
C LYS A 126 -7.24 -26.17 -9.34
N ILE A 127 -6.95 -25.37 -8.31
CA ILE A 127 -5.68 -25.48 -7.57
C ILE A 127 -5.52 -26.85 -6.92
N ASN A 128 -6.57 -27.39 -6.32
CA ASN A 128 -6.54 -28.72 -5.68
C ASN A 128 -6.27 -29.83 -6.69
N ILE A 129 -6.89 -29.79 -7.88
CA ILE A 129 -6.64 -30.77 -8.95
C ILE A 129 -5.16 -30.77 -9.33
N GLU A 130 -4.59 -29.58 -9.47
CA GLU A 130 -3.19 -29.40 -9.83
C GLU A 130 -2.26 -29.82 -8.68
N ALA A 131 -2.52 -29.38 -7.45
CA ALA A 131 -1.76 -29.79 -6.28
C ALA A 131 -1.80 -31.32 -6.08
N ARG A 132 -2.94 -31.98 -6.32
CA ARG A 132 -3.05 -33.45 -6.25
C ARG A 132 -2.20 -34.11 -7.33
N ARG A 133 -2.26 -33.59 -8.56
CA ARG A 133 -1.48 -34.11 -9.70
C ARG A 133 0.03 -34.06 -9.43
N ILE A 134 0.48 -33.03 -8.73
CA ILE A 134 1.89 -32.64 -8.66
C ILE A 134 2.52 -33.06 -7.33
N LEU A 135 1.89 -32.64 -6.24
CA LEU A 135 2.39 -32.76 -4.87
C LEU A 135 1.74 -33.95 -4.13
N GLN A 136 0.83 -34.67 -4.80
CA GLN A 136 0.03 -35.75 -4.21
C GLN A 136 -0.66 -35.31 -2.92
N MET A 137 -1.12 -34.06 -2.89
CA MET A 137 -1.75 -33.43 -1.75
C MET A 137 -2.89 -32.52 -2.19
N GLU A 138 -3.81 -32.28 -1.27
CA GLU A 138 -4.84 -31.27 -1.45
C GLU A 138 -4.36 -29.96 -0.83
N PHE A 139 -4.52 -28.86 -1.55
CA PHE A 139 -4.27 -27.51 -1.06
C PHE A 139 -5.26 -27.15 0.09
N LEU A 140 -6.44 -27.80 0.07
CA LEU A 140 -7.56 -27.79 1.00
C LEU A 140 -8.21 -26.43 1.27
N SER A 141 -9.51 -26.44 0.97
CA SER A 141 -10.50 -25.39 1.12
C SER A 141 -10.62 -24.89 2.56
N LEU A 142 -10.34 -23.60 2.73
CA LEU A 142 -10.97 -22.69 3.70
C LEU A 142 -10.62 -22.81 5.21
N ASN A 143 -9.79 -23.75 5.67
CA ASN A 143 -9.44 -23.80 7.11
C ASN A 143 -7.99 -23.38 7.39
N LYS A 144 -7.85 -22.16 7.93
CA LYS A 144 -6.59 -21.55 8.42
C LYS A 144 -5.78 -22.46 9.36
N LYS A 145 -6.44 -23.44 10.01
CA LYS A 145 -5.78 -24.37 10.93
C LYS A 145 -4.80 -25.35 10.27
N TYR A 146 -4.96 -25.63 8.98
CA TYR A 146 -4.21 -26.71 8.33
C TYR A 146 -3.27 -26.23 7.23
N LEU A 147 -3.45 -25.01 6.71
CA LEU A 147 -2.57 -24.40 5.72
C LEU A 147 -2.04 -23.09 6.27
N HIS A 148 -0.73 -23.03 6.45
CA HIS A 148 -0.01 -21.81 6.80
C HIS A 148 1.01 -21.52 5.71
N SER A 149 1.15 -20.24 5.34
CA SER A 149 2.07 -19.84 4.26
C SER A 149 2.89 -18.65 4.72
N GLU A 150 4.21 -18.76 4.62
CA GLU A 150 5.14 -17.70 4.99
C GLU A 150 6.10 -17.44 3.83
N GLY A 151 6.53 -16.21 3.65
CA GLY A 151 7.46 -15.89 2.59
C GLY A 151 8.12 -14.53 2.71
N GLU A 152 8.97 -14.27 1.74
CA GLU A 152 9.63 -12.98 1.57
C GLU A 152 9.36 -12.49 0.15
N THR A 153 9.11 -11.17 0.02
CA THR A 153 8.95 -10.50 -1.26
C THR A 153 9.91 -9.34 -1.39
N THR A 154 10.42 -9.13 -2.60
CA THR A 154 10.92 -7.82 -3.01
C THR A 154 9.78 -6.96 -3.52
N PHE A 155 9.82 -5.66 -3.22
CA PHE A 155 8.85 -4.70 -3.73
C PHE A 155 9.53 -3.36 -3.99
N ILE A 156 10.07 -3.19 -5.19
CA ILE A 156 10.85 -2.01 -5.56
C ILE A 156 9.95 -1.05 -6.34
N VAL A 157 9.73 0.12 -5.77
CA VAL A 157 9.04 1.24 -6.42
C VAL A 157 10.05 2.31 -6.78
N LYS A 158 9.98 2.81 -8.02
CA LYS A 158 10.84 3.89 -8.49
C LYS A 158 10.05 5.11 -8.90
N LYS A 159 10.70 6.27 -8.77
CA LYS A 159 10.19 7.54 -9.28
C LYS A 159 10.14 7.50 -10.80
N GLY A 160 8.96 7.76 -11.36
CA GLY A 160 8.74 7.88 -12.80
C GLY A 160 8.98 9.30 -13.31
N LYS A 161 8.69 9.51 -14.60
CA LYS A 161 8.66 10.85 -15.19
C LYS A 161 7.38 11.57 -14.79
N GLY A 162 7.49 12.57 -13.91
CA GLY A 162 6.37 13.39 -13.46
C GLY A 162 6.49 13.77 -11.98
N ILE A 163 5.65 14.70 -11.55
CA ILE A 163 5.72 15.28 -10.20
C ILE A 163 5.48 14.23 -9.11
N GLN A 164 4.41 13.43 -9.22
CA GLN A 164 4.05 12.37 -8.27
C GLN A 164 3.71 11.07 -9.02
N SER A 165 4.53 10.76 -10.03
CA SER A 165 4.43 9.52 -10.79
C SER A 165 5.49 8.53 -10.33
N TYR A 166 5.09 7.29 -10.14
CA TYR A 166 5.92 6.18 -9.70
C TYR A 166 5.59 4.95 -10.53
N TYR A 167 6.46 3.94 -10.50
CA TYR A 167 6.17 2.65 -11.07
C TYR A 167 6.73 1.52 -10.20
N ILE A 168 6.02 0.41 -10.17
CA ILE A 168 6.50 -0.83 -9.55
C ILE A 168 7.50 -1.44 -10.52
N GLU A 169 8.78 -1.38 -10.20
CA GLU A 169 9.85 -1.91 -11.04
C GLU A 169 9.96 -3.42 -10.87
N GLU A 170 10.07 -3.86 -9.63
CA GLU A 170 10.27 -5.25 -9.26
C GLU A 170 9.26 -5.64 -8.21
N SER A 171 8.65 -6.81 -8.38
CA SER A 171 8.01 -7.48 -7.28
C SER A 171 8.01 -8.98 -7.53
N GLU A 172 8.84 -9.68 -6.78
CA GLU A 172 8.96 -11.13 -6.84
C GLU A 172 9.11 -11.68 -5.44
N GLY A 173 8.93 -12.98 -5.30
CA GLY A 173 9.16 -13.65 -4.03
C GLY A 173 8.81 -15.11 -4.03
N GLU A 174 8.99 -15.69 -2.86
CA GLU A 174 8.77 -17.10 -2.59
C GLU A 174 7.88 -17.24 -1.35
N LEU A 175 6.88 -18.11 -1.47
CA LEU A 175 6.03 -18.55 -0.38
C LEU A 175 6.33 -20.02 -0.09
N LYS A 176 6.61 -20.32 1.17
CA LYS A 176 6.66 -21.68 1.69
C LYS A 176 5.34 -22.00 2.36
N HIS A 177 4.71 -23.06 1.89
CA HIS A 177 3.45 -23.56 2.40
C HIS A 177 3.71 -24.72 3.36
N PHE A 178 3.00 -24.71 4.47
CA PHE A 178 3.03 -25.73 5.51
C PHE A 178 1.64 -26.33 5.62
N VAL A 179 1.54 -27.64 5.41
CA VAL A 179 0.28 -28.37 5.54
C VAL A 179 0.35 -29.27 6.76
N GLU A 180 -0.43 -28.90 7.79
CA GLU A 180 -0.45 -29.52 9.11
C GLU A 180 -1.81 -30.16 9.38
N ILE A 181 -2.00 -31.40 8.94
CA ILE A 181 -3.24 -32.15 9.23
C ILE A 181 -3.02 -32.97 10.52
N PRO A 182 -3.96 -32.97 11.48
CA PRO A 182 -3.83 -33.76 12.70
C PRO A 182 -3.53 -35.23 12.41
N LYS A 183 -2.54 -35.79 13.10
CA LYS A 183 -2.10 -37.20 12.97
C LYS A 183 -1.45 -37.57 11.62
N THR A 184 -1.05 -36.61 10.79
CA THR A 184 -0.25 -36.87 9.58
C THR A 184 1.10 -36.16 9.64
N LYS A 185 2.03 -36.54 8.76
CA LYS A 185 3.32 -35.84 8.64
C LYS A 185 3.09 -34.47 8.00
N ILE A 186 3.71 -33.44 8.58
CA ILE A 186 3.75 -32.10 7.99
C ILE A 186 4.36 -32.19 6.60
N ARG A 187 3.68 -31.59 5.62
CA ARG A 187 4.16 -31.49 4.24
C ARG A 187 4.45 -30.04 3.92
N THR A 188 5.48 -29.80 3.12
CA THR A 188 5.85 -28.46 2.68
C THR A 188 6.07 -28.42 1.19
N PHE A 189 5.66 -27.33 0.55
CA PHE A 189 5.94 -27.03 -0.84
C PHE A 189 6.11 -25.52 -1.02
N ASN A 190 6.70 -25.10 -2.14
CA ASN A 190 6.95 -23.69 -2.39
C ASN A 190 6.13 -23.20 -3.58
N THR A 191 5.74 -21.92 -3.53
CA THR A 191 5.27 -21.20 -4.71
C THR A 191 6.13 -19.97 -4.92
N TYR A 192 6.33 -19.63 -6.19
CA TYR A 192 7.07 -18.45 -6.60
C TYR A 192 6.11 -17.52 -7.30
N PHE A 193 6.25 -16.23 -7.09
CA PHE A 193 5.48 -15.25 -7.82
C PHE A 193 6.41 -14.18 -8.38
N GLU A 194 6.10 -13.75 -9.59
CA GLU A 194 6.86 -12.74 -10.32
C GLU A 194 5.87 -11.74 -10.93
N LYS A 195 6.16 -10.44 -10.79
CA LYS A 195 5.36 -9.38 -11.36
C LYS A 195 5.30 -9.49 -12.87
N ILE A 196 4.09 -9.43 -13.42
CA ILE A 196 3.84 -9.25 -14.85
C ILE A 196 3.76 -7.75 -15.13
N ASN A 197 4.52 -7.28 -16.11
CA ASN A 197 4.45 -5.89 -16.54
C ASN A 197 3.03 -5.53 -16.99
N SER A 198 2.45 -4.52 -16.35
CA SER A 198 1.09 -4.09 -16.61
C SER A 198 0.94 -2.56 -16.57
N PRO A 199 -0.07 -1.98 -17.23
CA PRO A 199 -0.36 -0.55 -17.08
C PRO A 199 -0.67 -0.15 -15.63
N SER A 200 -1.17 -1.07 -14.82
CA SER A 200 -1.48 -0.90 -13.40
C SER A 200 -0.23 -0.77 -12.52
N ASP A 201 0.96 -1.04 -13.06
CA ASP A 201 2.23 -0.85 -12.35
C ASP A 201 2.57 0.64 -12.21
N LYS A 202 1.96 1.51 -13.03
CA LYS A 202 2.12 2.96 -12.93
C LYS A 202 1.22 3.52 -11.84
N ILE A 203 1.84 4.23 -10.90
CA ILE A 203 1.18 4.85 -9.78
C ILE A 203 1.25 6.36 -9.98
N ASN A 204 0.10 7.00 -10.20
CA ASN A 204 -0.01 8.44 -10.31
C ASN A 204 -0.77 8.96 -9.10
N ALA A 205 -0.03 9.39 -8.08
CA ALA A 205 -0.63 9.94 -6.87
C ALA A 205 -0.92 11.43 -7.08
N THR A 206 -2.17 11.85 -6.93
CA THR A 206 -2.51 13.27 -6.93
C THR A 206 -2.28 13.89 -5.55
N PHE A 207 -2.29 15.21 -5.48
CA PHE A 207 -2.34 15.91 -4.19
C PHE A 207 -3.53 15.50 -3.34
N TYR A 208 -4.69 15.28 -3.98
CA TYR A 208 -5.88 14.81 -3.30
C TYR A 208 -5.64 13.44 -2.67
N ASP A 209 -4.99 12.51 -3.39
CA ASP A 209 -4.67 11.18 -2.89
C ASP A 209 -3.72 11.20 -1.69
N ILE A 210 -2.75 12.13 -1.70
CA ILE A 210 -1.73 12.24 -0.65
C ILE A 210 -2.29 12.91 0.62
N PHE A 211 -3.03 14.03 0.49
CA PHE A 211 -3.43 14.84 1.65
C PHE A 211 -4.88 14.66 2.10
N ILE A 212 -5.80 14.43 1.17
CA ILE A 212 -7.23 14.36 1.48
C ILE A 212 -7.68 12.91 1.63
N ASN A 213 -7.47 12.09 0.60
CA ASN A 213 -7.74 10.66 0.67
C ASN A 213 -6.72 9.96 1.58
N ASN A 214 -5.49 10.47 1.61
CA ASN A 214 -4.35 9.89 2.32
C ASN A 214 -4.15 8.40 2.01
N LYS A 215 -4.43 8.01 0.77
CA LYS A 215 -4.27 6.62 0.31
C LYS A 215 -4.07 6.52 -1.19
N VAL A 216 -3.30 5.51 -1.59
CA VAL A 216 -3.12 5.07 -2.97
C VAL A 216 -3.21 3.55 -3.01
N ILE A 217 -3.90 3.00 -4.01
CA ILE A 217 -4.01 1.55 -4.21
C ILE A 217 -2.96 1.08 -5.21
N LEU A 218 -2.05 0.23 -4.75
CA LEU A 218 -1.09 -0.50 -5.55
C LEU A 218 -1.78 -1.73 -6.14
N LYS A 219 -1.60 -1.96 -7.44
CA LYS A 219 -2.31 -3.01 -8.18
C LYS A 219 -1.38 -3.86 -9.07
N PRO A 220 -0.22 -4.34 -8.55
CA PRO A 220 0.63 -5.25 -9.30
C PRO A 220 -0.12 -6.53 -9.70
N ARG A 221 0.21 -7.05 -10.88
CA ARG A 221 -0.22 -8.37 -11.35
C ARG A 221 0.94 -9.33 -11.25
N PHE A 222 0.66 -10.56 -10.86
CA PHE A 222 1.65 -11.59 -10.59
C PHE A 222 1.33 -12.84 -11.37
N LYS A 223 2.39 -13.46 -11.91
CA LYS A 223 2.36 -14.85 -12.31
C LYS A 223 2.75 -15.67 -11.09
N GLN A 224 1.84 -16.49 -10.56
CA GLN A 224 2.17 -17.41 -9.47
C GLN A 224 2.37 -18.81 -10.03
N ILE A 225 3.48 -19.42 -9.62
CA ILE A 225 3.97 -20.72 -10.09
C ILE A 225 4.10 -21.66 -8.90
N ILE A 226 3.45 -22.82 -8.98
CA ILE A 226 3.67 -23.92 -8.03
C ILE A 226 4.85 -24.75 -8.51
N ALA A 227 5.87 -24.93 -7.67
CA ALA A 227 7.05 -25.71 -8.00
C ALA A 227 7.59 -26.48 -6.79
N GLU A 228 8.04 -27.71 -7.02
CA GLU A 228 8.69 -28.52 -5.99
C GLU A 228 10.09 -27.99 -5.63
N ASN A 229 10.79 -27.32 -6.57
CA ASN A 229 12.07 -26.66 -6.37
C ASN A 229 12.32 -25.54 -7.45
N ILE A 230 13.11 -24.50 -7.12
CA ILE A 230 13.56 -23.43 -8.04
C ILE A 230 14.25 -23.99 -9.30
N LYS A 231 14.96 -25.12 -9.14
CA LYS A 231 15.84 -25.70 -10.17
C LYS A 231 15.21 -26.79 -11.05
N SER A 232 13.99 -27.24 -10.73
CA SER A 232 13.30 -28.24 -11.55
C SER A 232 12.64 -27.54 -12.74
N GLU A 233 12.99 -27.98 -13.97
CA GLU A 233 12.46 -27.46 -15.25
C GLU A 233 10.92 -27.55 -15.39
N GLY A 234 10.24 -28.25 -14.48
CA GLY A 234 8.80 -28.28 -14.41
C GLY A 234 8.24 -27.00 -13.79
N LYS A 235 7.86 -26.02 -14.62
CA LYS A 235 6.78 -25.09 -14.24
C LYS A 235 5.48 -25.89 -14.27
N ILE A 236 4.81 -26.04 -13.13
CA ILE A 236 3.82 -27.13 -13.00
C ILE A 236 2.38 -26.63 -13.01
N PHE A 237 2.13 -25.41 -12.52
CA PHE A 237 0.87 -24.69 -12.68
C PHE A 237 1.13 -23.19 -12.63
N ASP A 238 0.58 -22.44 -13.58
CA ASP A 238 0.64 -20.98 -13.59
C ASP A 238 -0.74 -20.33 -13.66
N HIS A 239 -0.91 -19.29 -12.88
CA HIS A 239 -2.10 -18.45 -12.95
C HIS A 239 -1.73 -17.00 -12.63
N ILE A 240 -2.63 -16.08 -12.98
CA ILE A 240 -2.44 -14.66 -12.79
C ILE A 240 -3.30 -14.19 -11.64
N LEU A 241 -2.68 -13.49 -10.69
CA LEU A 241 -3.37 -12.82 -9.59
C LEU A 241 -3.02 -11.34 -9.57
N GLY A 242 -3.99 -10.50 -9.21
CA GLY A 242 -3.73 -9.13 -8.81
C GLY A 242 -3.52 -9.05 -7.30
N GLY A 243 -2.42 -8.43 -6.85
CA GLY A 243 -2.24 -8.12 -5.43
C GLY A 243 -2.59 -6.66 -5.16
N TYR A 244 -3.66 -6.41 -4.42
CA TYR A 244 -4.18 -5.06 -4.20
C TYR A 244 -3.84 -4.61 -2.79
N THR A 245 -3.05 -3.54 -2.69
CA THR A 245 -2.50 -3.05 -1.40
C THR A 245 -2.75 -1.56 -1.26
N ILE A 246 -3.27 -1.13 -0.12
CA ILE A 246 -3.46 0.27 0.19
C ILE A 246 -2.19 0.79 0.87
N LEU A 247 -1.60 1.83 0.28
CA LEU A 247 -0.57 2.63 0.91
C LEU A 247 -1.20 3.87 1.51
N LYS A 248 -1.01 4.09 2.82
CA LYS A 248 -1.32 5.36 3.49
C LYS A 248 -0.06 6.17 3.67
N PHE A 249 -0.12 7.49 3.49
CA PHE A 249 1.05 8.38 3.62
C PHE A 249 1.22 8.93 5.04
N PHE A 250 0.11 9.28 5.68
CA PHE A 250 0.05 9.90 7.00
C PHE A 250 -0.70 9.04 8.02
N PRO A 251 -0.39 9.13 9.33
CA PRO A 251 0.71 9.94 9.89
C PRO A 251 2.07 9.42 9.43
N TYR A 252 2.28 8.10 9.42
CA TYR A 252 3.46 7.49 8.84
C TYR A 252 3.08 6.61 7.66
N PRO A 253 3.96 6.47 6.66
CA PRO A 253 3.76 5.55 5.55
C PRO A 253 3.50 4.13 6.07
N LYS A 254 2.36 3.54 5.67
CA LYS A 254 1.95 2.20 6.11
C LYS A 254 1.26 1.45 4.98
N TYR A 255 1.58 0.16 4.88
CA TYR A 255 0.92 -0.80 4.02
C TYR A 255 -0.26 -1.42 4.75
N SER A 256 -1.39 -1.53 4.05
CA SER A 256 -2.43 -2.46 4.46
C SER A 256 -2.00 -3.90 4.17
N ASN A 257 -2.84 -4.83 4.60
CA ASN A 257 -2.81 -6.18 4.04
C ASN A 257 -3.03 -6.11 2.53
N THR A 258 -2.43 -7.04 1.80
CA THR A 258 -2.68 -7.19 0.36
C THR A 258 -3.80 -8.16 0.17
N ILE A 259 -4.82 -7.81 -0.62
CA ILE A 259 -5.82 -8.78 -1.05
C ILE A 259 -5.42 -9.35 -2.41
N TYR A 260 -5.45 -10.67 -2.54
CA TYR A 260 -5.20 -11.36 -3.79
C TYR A 260 -6.51 -11.56 -4.52
N LEU A 261 -6.55 -11.09 -5.77
CA LEU A 261 -7.73 -11.07 -6.62
C LEU A 261 -7.46 -11.87 -7.89
N LEU A 262 -8.31 -12.85 -8.16
CA LEU A 262 -8.37 -13.56 -9.43
C LEU A 262 -9.20 -12.74 -10.42
N GLU A 263 -8.69 -12.56 -11.63
CA GLU A 263 -9.41 -11.89 -12.71
C GLU A 263 -10.18 -12.93 -13.52
N LEU A 264 -11.51 -12.83 -13.55
CA LEU A 264 -12.37 -13.64 -14.42
C LEU A 264 -13.01 -12.77 -15.50
N GLU A 265 -12.91 -13.22 -16.74
CA GLU A 265 -13.57 -12.60 -17.88
C GLU A 265 -15.09 -12.52 -17.63
N ASN A 266 -15.67 -11.33 -17.87
CA ASN A 266 -17.11 -11.05 -17.73
C ASN A 266 -17.68 -11.11 -16.30
N VAL A 267 -16.87 -11.41 -15.28
CA VAL A 267 -17.32 -11.40 -13.87
C VAL A 267 -16.65 -10.25 -13.11
N GLY A 268 -15.34 -10.10 -13.25
CA GLY A 268 -14.56 -9.10 -12.51
C GLY A 268 -13.48 -9.72 -11.64
N LEU A 269 -13.11 -9.00 -10.58
CA LEU A 269 -12.04 -9.38 -9.66
C LEU A 269 -12.61 -10.12 -8.45
N ILE A 270 -12.12 -11.33 -8.23
CA ILE A 270 -12.65 -12.27 -7.24
C ILE A 270 -11.62 -12.45 -6.14
N PRO A 271 -11.97 -12.21 -4.88
CA PRO A 271 -11.02 -12.35 -3.79
C PRO A 271 -10.73 -13.81 -3.47
N VAL A 272 -9.44 -14.16 -3.46
CA VAL A 272 -8.96 -15.54 -3.31
C VAL A 272 -7.88 -15.70 -2.25
N GLY A 273 -7.52 -14.64 -1.52
CA GLY A 273 -6.56 -14.72 -0.42
C GLY A 273 -6.11 -13.35 0.03
N TYR A 274 -5.26 -13.30 1.05
CA TYR A 274 -4.65 -12.07 1.51
C TYR A 274 -3.26 -12.30 2.13
N ALA A 275 -2.42 -11.28 2.11
CA ALA A 275 -1.12 -11.24 2.75
C ALA A 275 -1.09 -10.24 3.90
N VAL A 276 -0.47 -10.63 5.00
CA VAL A 276 -0.17 -9.79 6.15
C VAL A 276 1.33 -9.58 6.22
N TYR A 277 1.76 -8.32 6.25
CA TYR A 277 3.19 -7.97 6.33
C TYR A 277 3.68 -7.84 7.76
N ARG A 278 4.89 -8.33 8.02
CA ARG A 278 5.58 -8.25 9.32
C ARG A 278 6.77 -7.30 9.28
#